data_AF-A0A1F3SLM2-F1
#
_entry.id   AF-A0A1F3SLM2-F1
#
_cell.length_a   1.000
_cell.length_b   1.000
_cell.length_c   1.000
_cell.angle_alpha   90.00
_cell.angle_beta   90.00
_cell.angle_gamma   90.00
#
_symmetry.space_group_name_H-M   'P 1'
#
loop_
_entity.id
_entity.type
_entity.pdbx_description
1 polymer ?
#
loop_
_entity_poly.entity_id
_entity_poly.type
_entity_poly.pdbx_seq_one_letter_code
_entity_poly.pdbx_strand_id
1 'polypeptide(L)'
;MSMKILFLGLSLLFCVSTMAREDIYGEAQIIGNVSQITKIVDGCSVKIATFSYYTPSGVHPLFQGEVMGQEIFLNIRQCAGMQVGDEISGVLVLNENGLTLED
;
A
#
# COMPACT_ATOMS: atom_id res chain seq x y z
N MET A 1 60.49 -18.52 8.35
CA MET A 1 59.51 -17.53 8.86
C MET A 1 58.23 -17.68 8.04
N SER A 2 57.11 -17.95 8.73
CA SER A 2 55.71 -17.87 8.27
C SER A 2 55.45 -16.55 7.52
N MET A 3 54.46 -16.38 6.63
CA MET A 3 53.04 -16.69 6.76
C MET A 3 52.34 -16.46 5.40
N LYS A 4 51.35 -17.29 5.05
CA LYS A 4 50.36 -17.08 3.97
C LYS A 4 49.35 -15.99 4.36
N ILE A 5 48.83 -15.20 3.41
CA ILE A 5 47.47 -14.60 3.33
C ILE A 5 47.40 -13.97 1.91
N LEU A 6 46.83 -14.63 0.90
CA LEU A 6 45.42 -14.52 0.45
C LEU A 6 44.88 -13.08 0.44
N PHE A 7 44.89 -12.42 -0.71
CA PHE A 7 43.91 -11.38 -1.04
C PHE A 7 43.38 -11.64 -2.46
N LEU A 8 42.53 -12.67 -2.55
CA LEU A 8 41.51 -12.75 -3.58
C LEU A 8 40.42 -11.72 -3.24
N GLY A 9 39.94 -11.00 -4.25
CA GLY A 9 38.63 -10.37 -4.18
C GLY A 9 38.64 -8.86 -3.92
N LEU A 10 38.98 -8.07 -4.94
CA LEU A 10 38.47 -6.71 -5.05
C LEU A 10 38.00 -6.41 -6.49
N SER A 11 37.34 -7.40 -7.10
CA SER A 11 36.68 -7.30 -8.39
C SER A 11 35.24 -7.75 -8.23
N LEU A 12 34.47 -7.07 -7.37
CA LEU A 12 33.02 -7.24 -7.21
C LEU A 12 32.36 -5.99 -6.57
N LEU A 13 32.92 -4.81 -6.81
CA LEU A 13 32.24 -3.52 -6.58
C LEU A 13 31.59 -3.03 -7.90
N PHE A 14 30.98 -3.97 -8.61
CA PHE A 14 29.94 -3.71 -9.61
C PHE A 14 28.72 -4.49 -9.14
N CYS A 15 28.15 -4.07 -8.02
CA CYS A 15 26.80 -4.48 -7.64
C CYS A 15 25.93 -3.24 -7.56
N VAL A 16 25.37 -2.90 -8.72
CA VAL A 16 23.96 -2.52 -8.84
C VAL A 16 23.50 -1.40 -7.89
N SER A 17 23.97 -0.18 -8.12
CA SER A 17 23.20 1.02 -7.78
C SER A 17 22.16 1.32 -8.87
N THR A 18 21.39 0.30 -9.30
CA THR A 18 20.01 0.60 -9.69
C THR A 18 19.29 0.82 -8.38
N MET A 19 19.34 2.06 -7.89
CA MET A 19 18.31 2.53 -6.99
C MET A 19 17.02 2.36 -7.79
N ALA A 20 16.34 1.23 -7.57
CA ALA A 20 14.92 1.17 -7.78
C ALA A 20 14.41 2.40 -7.04
N ARG A 21 13.89 3.35 -7.80
CA ARG A 21 13.06 4.42 -7.25
C ARG A 21 11.83 3.67 -6.74
N GLU A 22 11.96 3.08 -5.54
CA GLU A 22 10.82 2.61 -4.79
C GLU A 22 10.05 3.89 -4.53
N ASP A 23 9.00 4.10 -5.32
CA ASP A 23 8.08 5.17 -5.05
C ASP A 23 7.53 4.91 -3.65
N ILE A 24 7.95 5.77 -2.70
CA ILE A 24 7.67 5.63 -1.28
C ILE A 24 6.18 5.92 -1.09
N TYR A 25 5.37 4.88 -1.15
CA TYR A 25 3.93 4.94 -0.97
C TYR A 25 3.56 4.52 0.45
N GLY A 26 2.69 5.31 1.10
CA GLY A 26 2.23 5.00 2.44
C GLY A 26 1.30 3.78 2.42
N GLU A 27 1.46 2.88 3.39
CA GLU A 27 0.71 1.63 3.48
C GLU A 27 0.08 1.40 4.86
N ALA A 28 -1.12 0.83 4.88
CA ALA A 28 -1.76 0.35 6.11
C ALA A 28 -2.72 -0.82 5.83
N GLN A 29 -2.77 -1.80 6.72
CA GLN A 29 -3.78 -2.86 6.66
C GLN A 29 -5.07 -2.40 7.34
N ILE A 30 -6.22 -2.69 6.73
CA ILE A 30 -7.52 -2.25 7.22
C ILE A 30 -8.58 -3.35 7.26
N ILE A 31 -9.57 -3.17 8.13
CA ILE A 31 -10.92 -3.71 8.02
C ILE A 31 -11.90 -2.59 8.38
N GLY A 32 -12.95 -2.38 7.60
CA GLY A 32 -13.93 -1.34 7.88
C GLY A 32 -15.19 -1.42 7.03
N ASN A 33 -16.22 -0.68 7.45
CA ASN A 33 -17.52 -0.67 6.77
C ASN A 33 -17.65 0.51 5.80
N VAL A 34 -18.11 0.21 4.59
CA VAL A 34 -18.38 1.19 3.55
C VAL A 34 -19.58 2.06 3.94
N SER A 35 -19.40 3.37 3.97
CA SER A 35 -20.44 4.34 4.29
C SER A 35 -20.99 5.08 3.08
N GLN A 36 -20.22 5.11 1.98
CA GLN A 36 -20.60 5.73 0.73
C GLN A 36 -19.92 5.00 -0.44
N ILE A 37 -20.63 4.86 -1.56
CA ILE A 37 -20.10 4.35 -2.82
C ILE A 37 -20.44 5.33 -3.93
N THR A 38 -19.41 5.75 -4.67
CA THR A 38 -19.53 6.57 -5.88
C THR A 38 -19.05 5.72 -7.06
N LYS A 39 -19.96 5.36 -7.97
CA LYS A 39 -19.61 4.57 -9.17
C LYS A 39 -18.96 5.48 -10.21
N ILE A 40 -17.87 5.00 -10.82
CA ILE A 40 -17.13 5.67 -11.89
C ILE A 40 -16.88 4.67 -13.03
N VAL A 41 -16.38 5.14 -14.17
CA VAL A 41 -16.27 4.34 -15.40
C VAL A 41 -15.43 3.07 -15.19
N ASP A 42 -14.32 3.18 -14.47
CA ASP A 42 -13.34 2.10 -14.32
C ASP A 42 -13.36 1.41 -12.93
N GLY A 43 -14.35 1.72 -12.09
CA GLY A 43 -14.42 1.19 -10.74
C GLY A 43 -15.40 1.94 -9.83
N CYS A 44 -15.05 2.05 -8.56
CA CYS A 44 -15.77 2.91 -7.63
C CYS A 44 -14.83 3.59 -6.63
N SER A 45 -15.25 4.74 -6.14
CA SER A 45 -14.69 5.36 -4.95
C SER A 45 -15.57 5.05 -3.75
N VAL A 46 -14.97 4.60 -2.65
CA VAL A 46 -15.69 4.29 -1.40
C VAL A 46 -15.19 5.16 -0.25
N LYS A 47 -16.08 5.47 0.69
CA LYS A 47 -15.69 6.01 1.99
C LYS A 47 -15.91 4.96 3.06
N ILE A 48 -15.00 4.88 4.02
CA ILE A 48 -15.14 4.08 5.22
C ILE A 48 -15.50 5.02 6.38
N ALA A 49 -16.63 4.76 7.06
CA ALA A 49 -17.01 5.56 8.23
C ALA A 49 -16.20 5.18 9.48
N THR A 50 -16.02 3.88 9.68
CA THR A 50 -15.37 3.32 10.87
C THR A 50 -14.47 2.17 10.46
N PHE A 51 -13.22 2.21 10.91
CA PHE A 51 -12.29 1.08 10.85
C PHE A 51 -12.49 0.21 12.09
N SER A 52 -12.78 -1.08 11.90
CA SER A 52 -12.74 -2.09 12.96
C SER A 52 -11.31 -2.55 13.23
N TYR A 53 -10.43 -2.43 12.22
CA TYR A 53 -9.01 -2.70 12.31
C TYR A 53 -8.21 -1.70 11.45
N TYR A 54 -7.07 -1.24 11.96
CA TYR A 54 -6.14 -0.38 11.24
C TYR A 54 -4.72 -0.61 11.77
N THR A 55 -3.76 -0.91 10.90
CA THR A 55 -2.34 -1.04 11.28
C THR A 55 -1.45 -0.46 10.19
N PRO A 56 -0.72 0.64 10.46
CA PRO A 56 0.27 1.18 9.52
C PRO A 56 1.39 0.18 9.24
N SER A 57 1.96 0.22 8.03
CA SER A 57 3.15 -0.57 7.71
C SER A 57 4.38 -0.11 8.51
N GLY A 58 5.38 -0.99 8.66
CA GLY A 58 6.63 -0.68 9.35
C GLY A 58 7.68 0.03 8.49
N VAL A 59 7.47 0.12 7.17
CA VAL A 59 8.45 0.66 6.21
C VAL A 59 8.04 2.07 5.79
N HIS A 60 6.81 2.20 5.30
CA HIS A 60 6.21 3.45 4.85
C HIS A 60 4.81 3.57 5.46
N PRO A 61 4.70 4.03 6.72
CA PRO A 61 3.43 4.03 7.43
C PRO A 61 2.46 5.02 6.79
N LEU A 62 1.24 4.57 6.53
CA LEU A 62 0.07 5.42 6.32
C LEU A 62 -0.69 5.52 7.64
N PHE A 63 -0.89 6.73 8.16
CA PHE A 63 -1.57 6.93 9.44
C PHE A 63 -3.08 7.07 9.25
N GLN A 64 -3.84 6.58 10.22
CA GLN A 64 -5.30 6.59 10.16
C GLN A 64 -5.88 8.00 9.95
N GLY A 65 -5.28 9.02 10.57
CA GLY A 65 -5.69 10.41 10.40
C GLY A 65 -5.51 10.96 8.98
N GLU A 66 -4.61 10.38 8.20
CA GLU A 66 -4.43 10.72 6.77
C GLU A 66 -5.53 10.08 5.92
N VAL A 67 -6.06 8.92 6.31
CA VAL A 67 -7.09 8.21 5.55
C VAL A 67 -8.50 8.66 5.88
N MET A 68 -8.74 9.11 7.12
CA MET A 68 -10.08 9.48 7.59
C MET A 68 -10.74 10.54 6.72
N GLY A 69 -11.91 10.21 6.15
CA GLY A 69 -12.70 11.10 5.31
C GLY A 69 -12.27 11.16 3.84
N GLN A 70 -11.17 10.49 3.47
CA GLN A 70 -10.77 10.33 2.08
C GLN A 70 -11.57 9.23 1.38
N GLU A 71 -11.62 9.32 0.05
CA GLU A 71 -12.17 8.27 -0.79
C GLU A 71 -11.08 7.27 -1.17
N ILE A 72 -11.43 5.99 -1.13
CA ILE A 72 -10.57 4.87 -1.52
C ILE A 72 -11.06 4.36 -2.86
N PHE A 73 -10.17 4.32 -3.84
CA PHE A 73 -10.46 3.78 -5.15
C PHE A 73 -10.38 2.25 -5.12
N LEU A 74 -11.42 1.62 -5.66
CA LEU A 74 -11.54 0.19 -5.89
C LEU A 74 -11.73 -0.05 -7.38
N ASN A 75 -11.03 -1.05 -7.92
CA ASN A 75 -11.21 -1.43 -9.31
C ASN A 75 -12.60 -2.06 -9.55
N ILE A 76 -12.99 -2.21 -10.82
CA ILE A 76 -14.32 -2.73 -11.18
C ILE A 76 -14.63 -4.12 -10.60
N ARG A 77 -13.62 -4.97 -10.39
CA ARG A 77 -13.81 -6.31 -9.82
C ARG A 77 -14.07 -6.24 -8.32
N GLN A 78 -13.29 -5.43 -7.60
CA GLN A 78 -13.44 -5.24 -6.16
C GLN A 78 -14.79 -4.60 -5.80
N CYS A 79 -15.29 -3.69 -6.65
CA CYS A 79 -16.56 -3.01 -6.38
C CYS A 79 -17.82 -3.70 -6.96
N ALA A 80 -17.64 -4.84 -7.64
CA ALA A 80 -18.74 -5.54 -8.28
C ALA A 80 -19.71 -6.08 -7.21
N GLY A 81 -20.97 -5.59 -7.22
CA GLY A 81 -22.00 -6.02 -6.27
C GLY A 81 -21.89 -5.43 -4.86
N MET A 82 -20.88 -4.59 -4.59
CA MET A 82 -20.68 -3.93 -3.29
C MET A 82 -21.81 -2.95 -2.96
N GLN A 83 -22.22 -2.94 -1.70
CA GLN A 83 -23.29 -2.10 -1.13
C GLN A 83 -22.78 -1.30 0.07
N VAL A 84 -23.49 -0.21 0.38
CA VAL A 84 -23.22 0.55 1.61
C VAL A 84 -23.54 -0.34 2.81
N GLY A 85 -22.62 -0.40 3.77
CA GLY A 85 -22.68 -1.28 4.94
C GLY A 85 -21.84 -2.55 4.79
N ASP A 86 -21.36 -2.87 3.59
CA ASP A 86 -20.45 -4.00 3.38
C ASP A 86 -19.11 -3.76 4.08
N GLU A 87 -18.52 -4.83 4.59
CA GLU A 87 -17.17 -4.84 5.13
C GLU A 87 -16.15 -4.97 4.00
N ILE A 88 -15.08 -4.18 4.07
CA ILE A 88 -13.91 -4.29 3.18
C ILE A 88 -12.65 -4.47 4.02
N SER A 89 -11.73 -5.28 3.50
CA SER A 89 -10.43 -5.55 4.11
C SER A 89 -9.36 -5.62 3.05
N GLY A 90 -8.15 -5.16 3.37
CA GLY A 90 -7.02 -5.22 2.44
C GLY A 90 -5.87 -4.31 2.89
N VAL A 91 -4.94 -4.05 1.98
CA VAL A 91 -3.86 -3.10 2.17
C VAL A 91 -4.23 -1.80 1.47
N LEU A 92 -4.37 -0.72 2.23
CA LEU A 92 -4.44 0.62 1.67
C LEU A 92 -3.07 1.07 1.24
N VAL A 93 -2.97 1.56 0.02
CA VAL A 93 -1.75 2.15 -0.56
C VAL A 93 -2.06 3.56 -1.03
N LEU A 94 -1.30 4.54 -0.55
CA LEU A 94 -1.32 5.91 -1.04
C LEU A 94 -0.34 6.05 -2.21
N ASN A 95 -0.86 6.15 -3.43
CA ASN A 95 -0.06 6.34 -4.65
C ASN A 95 -0.36 7.67 -5.35
N GLU A 96 0.20 7.85 -6.55
CA GLU A 96 0.00 9.06 -7.36
C GLU A 96 -1.46 9.33 -7.76
N ASN A 97 -2.31 8.29 -7.74
CA ASN A 97 -3.74 8.36 -8.04
C ASN A 97 -4.61 8.51 -6.77
N GLY A 98 -4.00 8.58 -5.59
CA GLY A 98 -4.67 8.67 -4.30
C GLY A 98 -4.65 7.36 -3.51
N LEU A 99 -5.67 7.15 -2.68
CA LEU A 99 -5.79 5.94 -1.86
C LEU A 99 -6.42 4.81 -2.68
N THR A 100 -5.75 3.67 -2.72
CA THR A 100 -6.20 2.46 -3.40
C THR A 100 -6.21 1.29 -2.42
N LEU A 101 -7.07 0.31 -2.66
CA LEU A 101 -7.09 -0.94 -1.90
C LEU A 101 -6.46 -2.05 -2.74
N GLU A 102 -5.39 -2.63 -2.24
CA GLU A 102 -4.72 -3.81 -2.79
C GLU A 102 -5.14 -5.06 -1.99
N ASP A 103 -5.34 -6.18 -2.69
CA ASP A 103 -5.73 -7.48 -2.12
C ASP A 103 -4.54 -8.23 -1.50
#